data_AF-A0A662TYM9-F1
#
_entry.id   AF-A0A662TYM9-F1
#
_cell.length_a   1.000
_cell.length_b   1.000
_cell.length_c   1.000
_cell.angle_alpha   90.00
_cell.angle_beta   90.00
_cell.angle_gamma   90.00
#
_symmetry.space_group_name_H-M   'P 1'
#
loop_
_entity.id
_entity.type
_entity.pdbx_description
1 polymer ?
#
loop_
_entity_poly.entity_id
_entity_poly.type
_entity_poly.pdbx_seq_one_letter_code
_entity_poly.pdbx_strand_id
1 'polypeptide(L)'
;MKAFKLFNQRKNGTLGPLFINRKQIIPIDKWLPAKNIPTKGFAVRPGWHTAPYKAQYLSEKDRVWMEVEIKNYYKFDRPKHQGGYWLIAKEMRVVGPA
;
A
#
# COMPACT_ATOMS: atom_id res chain seq x y z
N MET A 1 -0.88 14.21 0.08
CA MET A 1 -1.71 13.68 1.18
C MET A 1 -0.93 12.60 1.91
N LYS A 2 -0.95 12.60 3.25
CA LYS A 2 -0.34 11.54 4.06
C LYS A 2 -1.32 10.37 4.23
N ALA A 3 -0.81 9.16 4.19
CA ALA A 3 -1.57 7.93 4.34
C ALA A 3 -0.64 6.83 4.90
N PHE A 4 -1.19 5.63 5.10
CA PHE A 4 -0.46 4.48 5.63
C PHE A 4 -0.56 3.31 4.68
N LYS A 5 0.50 2.53 4.56
CA LYS A 5 0.48 1.30 3.76
C LYS A 5 1.27 0.19 4.44
N LEU A 6 0.67 -0.98 4.48
CA LEU A 6 1.31 -2.20 4.95
C LEU A 6 2.11 -2.83 3.80
N PHE A 7 3.37 -3.12 4.05
CA PHE A 7 4.29 -3.78 3.13
C PHE A 7 4.76 -5.10 3.70
N ASN A 8 5.21 -6.01 2.83
CA ASN A 8 6.06 -7.12 3.29
C ASN A 8 7.47 -6.58 3.54
N GLN A 9 8.08 -6.95 4.66
CA GLN A 9 9.48 -6.66 4.95
C GLN A 9 10.30 -7.92 4.70
N ARG A 10 11.28 -7.85 3.78
CA ARG A 10 12.17 -8.98 3.48
C ARG A 10 13.30 -9.05 4.50
N LYS A 11 13.96 -10.21 4.60
CA LYS A 11 15.12 -10.43 5.49
C LYS A 11 16.28 -9.45 5.25
N ASN A 12 16.43 -8.95 4.01
CA ASN A 12 17.44 -7.94 3.66
C ASN A 12 16.98 -6.49 3.94
N GLY A 13 15.88 -6.28 4.66
CA GLY A 13 15.33 -4.97 4.99
C GLY A 13 14.51 -4.30 3.88
N THR A 14 14.51 -4.84 2.65
CA THR A 14 13.76 -4.22 1.55
C THR A 14 12.25 -4.44 1.68
N LEU A 15 11.49 -3.47 1.16
CA LEU A 15 10.04 -3.49 1.16
C LEU A 15 9.49 -4.11 -0.15
N GLY A 16 8.35 -4.77 -0.05
CA GLY A 16 7.62 -5.32 -1.20
C GLY A 16 6.10 -5.20 -1.05
N PRO A 17 5.34 -5.21 -2.16
CA PRO A 17 3.88 -5.31 -2.13
C PRO A 17 3.39 -6.58 -1.42
N LEU A 18 2.16 -6.55 -0.89
CA LEU A 18 1.55 -7.70 -0.22
C LEU A 18 1.22 -8.86 -1.17
N PHE A 19 0.60 -8.55 -2.32
CA PHE A 19 -0.05 -9.57 -3.18
C PHE A 19 0.39 -9.52 -4.64
N ILE A 20 0.16 -8.41 -5.33
CA ILE A 20 0.48 -8.25 -6.76
C ILE A 20 1.88 -7.66 -6.88
N ASN A 21 2.70 -8.22 -7.78
CA ASN A 21 4.08 -7.81 -8.01
C ASN A 21 4.96 -7.89 -6.75
N ARG A 22 4.82 -8.95 -5.94
CA ARG A 22 5.52 -9.15 -4.64
C ARG A 22 7.05 -9.07 -4.71
N LYS A 23 7.65 -9.31 -5.88
CA LYS A 23 9.11 -9.22 -6.10
C LYS A 23 9.59 -7.79 -6.29
N GLN A 24 8.70 -6.82 -6.55
CA GLN A 24 9.08 -5.42 -6.66
C GLN A 24 9.74 -4.91 -5.38
N ILE A 25 10.87 -4.25 -5.51
CA ILE A 25 11.48 -3.50 -4.41
C ILE A 25 10.81 -2.13 -4.36
N ILE A 26 10.31 -1.75 -3.20
CA ILE A 26 9.73 -0.43 -2.95
C ILE A 26 10.81 0.44 -2.30
N PRO A 27 11.43 1.37 -3.06
CA PRO A 27 12.39 2.30 -2.49
C PRO A 27 11.72 3.28 -1.51
N ILE A 28 12.46 3.65 -0.48
CA ILE A 28 12.11 4.76 0.43
C ILE A 28 12.46 6.08 -0.27
N ASP A 29 11.65 7.10 -0.05
CA ASP A 29 11.82 8.47 -0.53
C ASP A 29 11.86 8.65 -2.06
N LYS A 30 11.24 7.71 -2.81
CA LYS A 30 11.06 7.84 -4.26
C LYS A 30 9.60 7.78 -4.65
N TRP A 31 9.19 8.65 -5.56
CA TRP A 31 7.87 8.61 -6.16
C TRP A 31 7.74 7.43 -7.12
N LEU A 32 6.69 6.63 -6.91
CA LEU A 32 6.41 5.42 -7.67
C LEU A 32 5.05 5.55 -8.36
N PRO A 33 5.00 5.56 -9.70
CA PRO A 33 3.74 5.47 -10.41
C PRO A 33 3.15 4.07 -10.23
N ALA A 34 1.84 4.01 -10.04
CA ALA A 34 1.09 2.77 -10.00
C ALA A 34 1.05 2.17 -11.41
N LYS A 35 1.22 0.85 -11.48
CA LYS A 35 1.07 0.07 -12.71
C LYS A 35 -0.20 -0.76 -12.63
N ASN A 36 -0.91 -0.88 -13.75
CA ASN A 36 -1.99 -1.86 -13.87
C ASN A 36 -1.38 -3.21 -14.23
N ILE A 37 -1.44 -4.17 -13.31
CA ILE A 37 -0.94 -5.54 -13.50
C ILE A 37 -2.12 -6.49 -13.23
N PRO A 38 -3.00 -6.72 -14.22
CA PRO A 38 -4.11 -7.66 -14.08
C PRO A 38 -3.59 -9.04 -13.66
N THR A 39 -4.11 -9.56 -12.55
CA THR A 39 -3.65 -10.83 -11.97
C THR A 39 -4.86 -11.72 -11.72
N LYS A 40 -4.84 -12.95 -12.24
CA LYS A 40 -5.94 -13.91 -12.06
C LYS A 40 -6.26 -14.08 -10.57
N GLY A 41 -7.55 -14.01 -10.21
CA GLY A 41 -8.02 -14.10 -8.83
C GLY A 41 -8.04 -12.78 -8.06
N PHE A 42 -7.64 -11.66 -8.67
CA PHE A 42 -7.72 -10.33 -8.07
C PHE A 42 -8.63 -9.41 -8.90
N ALA A 43 -9.42 -8.58 -8.19
CA ALA A 43 -10.19 -7.53 -8.85
C ALA A 43 -9.24 -6.48 -9.47
N VAL A 44 -9.54 -6.06 -10.69
CA VAL A 44 -8.73 -5.05 -11.41
C VAL A 44 -9.03 -3.67 -10.83
N ARG A 45 -8.15 -3.19 -9.95
CA ARG A 45 -8.20 -1.86 -9.33
C ARG A 45 -6.81 -1.23 -9.44
N PRO A 46 -6.52 -0.51 -10.53
CA PRO A 46 -5.20 0.07 -10.72
C PRO A 46 -4.95 1.18 -9.68
N GLY A 47 -3.83 1.08 -8.96
CA GLY A 47 -3.43 2.08 -7.97
C GLY A 47 -2.80 1.49 -6.71
N TRP A 48 -2.03 2.32 -6.02
CA TRP A 48 -1.53 2.04 -4.69
C TRP A 48 -2.67 2.14 -3.68
N HIS A 49 -3.07 1.01 -3.11
CA HIS A 49 -4.06 0.98 -2.04
C HIS A 49 -3.40 1.37 -0.71
N THR A 50 -3.84 2.48 -0.13
CA THR A 50 -3.30 3.06 1.12
C THR A 50 -4.44 3.39 2.08
N ALA A 51 -4.25 3.12 3.36
CA ALA A 51 -5.25 3.40 4.39
C ALA A 51 -5.11 4.84 4.89
N PRO A 52 -6.21 5.50 5.25
CA PRO A 52 -6.17 6.81 5.91
C PRO A 52 -5.54 6.76 7.32
N TYR A 53 -5.51 5.60 7.96
CA TYR A 53 -4.92 5.35 9.29
C TYR A 53 -4.31 3.94 9.35
N LYS A 54 -3.39 3.70 10.30
CA LYS A 54 -2.82 2.37 10.57
C LYS A 54 -3.90 1.43 11.12
N ALA A 55 -4.19 0.33 10.41
CA ALA A 55 -5.21 -0.62 10.84
C ALA A 55 -4.66 -1.55 11.94
N GLN A 56 -5.26 -1.50 13.13
CA GLN A 56 -4.79 -2.21 14.33
C GLN A 56 -5.01 -3.73 14.30
N TYR A 57 -5.93 -4.21 13.47
CA TYR A 57 -6.32 -5.63 13.41
C TYR A 57 -5.55 -6.45 12.37
N LEU A 58 -4.60 -5.84 11.65
CA LEU A 58 -3.79 -6.55 10.67
C LEU A 58 -2.49 -7.05 11.29
N SER A 59 -2.16 -8.32 11.04
CA SER A 59 -0.90 -8.90 11.50
C SER A 59 0.30 -8.18 10.86
N GLU A 60 1.27 -7.84 11.71
CA GLU A 60 2.57 -7.26 11.36
C GLU A 60 3.67 -8.33 11.25
N LYS A 61 3.34 -9.63 11.29
CA LYS A 61 4.34 -10.69 11.09
C LYS A 61 4.90 -10.62 9.67
N ASP A 62 6.22 -10.44 9.56
CA ASP A 62 6.96 -10.23 8.30
C ASP A 62 6.44 -9.04 7.46
N ARG A 63 5.77 -8.09 8.13
CA ARG A 63 5.12 -6.93 7.51
C ARG A 63 5.38 -5.68 8.33
N VAL A 64 5.43 -4.55 7.65
CA VAL A 64 5.67 -3.26 8.30
C VAL A 64 4.73 -2.21 7.75
N TRP A 65 4.12 -1.46 8.66
CA TRP A 65 3.38 -0.26 8.30
C TRP A 65 4.36 0.88 8.05
N MET A 66 4.19 1.54 6.91
CA MET A 66 4.93 2.74 6.58
C MET A 66 3.96 3.90 6.36
N GLU A 67 4.39 5.08 6.77
CA GLU A 67 3.79 6.34 6.34
C GLU A 67 4.18 6.57 4.88
N VAL A 68 3.19 6.96 4.08
CA VAL A 68 3.35 7.23 2.66
C VAL A 68 2.70 8.55 2.30
N GLU A 69 3.28 9.22 1.31
CA GLU A 69 2.62 10.30 0.61
C GLU A 69 1.99 9.78 -0.68
N ILE A 70 0.79 10.27 -0.98
CA ILE A 70 0.05 9.91 -2.18
C ILE A 70 -0.37 11.14 -2.99
N LYS A 71 -0.44 10.95 -4.31
CA LYS A 71 -1.00 11.91 -5.29
C LYS A 71 -2.00 11.21 -6.20
N ASN A 72 -2.89 12.01 -6.80
CA ASN A 72 -3.84 11.55 -7.82
C ASN A 72 -4.64 10.33 -7.36
N TYR A 73 -5.29 10.46 -6.19
CA TYR A 73 -6.00 9.38 -5.54
C TYR A 73 -7.51 9.63 -5.49
N TYR A 74 -8.26 8.54 -5.37
CA TYR A 74 -9.70 8.58 -5.09
C TYR A 74 -10.02 7.70 -3.88
N LYS A 75 -11.16 7.98 -3.26
CA LYS A 75 -11.68 7.19 -2.15
C LYS A 75 -12.42 5.97 -2.69
N PHE A 76 -12.10 4.80 -2.16
CA PHE A 76 -12.79 3.55 -2.46
C PHE A 76 -13.42 3.01 -1.18
N ASP A 77 -14.75 3.15 -1.08
CA ASP A 77 -15.49 2.73 0.10
C ASP A 77 -15.52 1.21 0.25
N ARG A 78 -15.44 0.76 1.51
CA ARG A 78 -15.53 -0.64 1.92
C ARG A 78 -16.41 -0.76 3.15
N PRO A 79 -16.88 -1.96 3.50
CA PRO A 79 -17.60 -2.15 4.74
C PRO A 79 -16.80 -1.65 5.96
N LYS A 80 -17.48 -0.98 6.91
CA LYS A 80 -16.83 -0.41 8.11
C LYS A 80 -15.99 -1.44 8.88
N HIS A 81 -16.50 -2.67 8.99
CA HIS A 81 -15.79 -3.78 9.66
C HIS A 81 -14.48 -4.20 8.97
N GLN A 82 -14.23 -3.77 7.73
CA GLN A 82 -12.98 -4.02 6.99
C GLN A 82 -12.06 -2.79 6.94
N GLY A 83 -12.32 -1.76 7.75
CA GLY A 83 -11.51 -0.54 7.81
C GLY A 83 -12.08 0.63 7.00
N GLY A 84 -13.36 0.60 6.64
CA GLY A 84 -14.12 1.76 6.16
C GLY A 84 -13.85 2.18 4.71
N TYR A 85 -12.61 2.54 4.35
CA TYR A 85 -12.28 2.90 2.98
C TYR A 85 -10.78 2.78 2.71
N TRP A 86 -10.44 2.69 1.42
CA TRP A 86 -9.07 2.87 0.94
C TRP A 86 -8.95 4.20 0.21
N LEU A 87 -7.74 4.74 0.19
CA LEU A 87 -7.31 5.74 -0.77
C LEU A 87 -6.52 4.99 -1.84
N ILE A 88 -7.01 5.00 -3.08
CA ILE A 88 -6.35 4.34 -4.22
C ILE A 88 -5.63 5.41 -5.03
N ALA A 89 -4.30 5.42 -4.97
CA ALA A 89 -3.46 6.47 -5.53
C ALA A 89 -2.75 6.06 -6.83
N LYS A 90 -2.64 6.98 -7.79
CA LYS A 90 -1.81 6.75 -8.99
C LYS A 90 -0.32 6.90 -8.70
N GLU A 91 0.07 7.62 -7.66
CA GLU A 91 1.47 7.79 -7.28
C GLU A 91 1.63 7.70 -5.75
N MET A 92 2.73 7.09 -5.31
CA MET A 92 3.05 6.91 -3.90
C MET A 92 4.54 7.11 -3.65
N ARG A 93 4.90 7.74 -2.53
CA ARG A 93 6.25 7.83 -1.98
C ARG A 93 6.24 7.31 -0.55
N VAL A 94 7.17 6.41 -0.20
CA VAL A 94 7.32 5.95 1.19
C VAL A 94 8.16 6.95 1.96
N VAL A 95 7.63 7.45 3.08
CA VAL A 95 8.30 8.46 3.92
C VAL A 95 9.13 7.78 5.01
N GLY A 96 8.54 6.83 5.73
CA GLY A 96 9.22 6.17 6.84
C GLY A 96 8.30 5.21 7.61
N PRO A 97 8.80 4.55 8.67
CA PRO A 97 8.00 3.71 9.55
C PRO A 97 6.84 4.47 10.19
N ALA A 98 5.71 3.79 10.42
CA ALA A 98 4.49 4.35 11.01
C ALA A 98 4.17 3.82 12.41
#